data_AF-A0A661JM51-F1
#
_entry.id   AF-A0A661JM51-F1
#
_cell.length_a   1.000
_cell.length_b   1.000
_cell.length_c   1.000
_cell.angle_alpha   90.00
_cell.angle_beta   90.00
_cell.angle_gamma   90.00
#
_symmetry.space_group_name_H-M   'P 1'
#
loop_
_entity.id
_entity.type
_entity.pdbx_description
1 polymer ?
#
loop_
_entity_poly.entity_id
_entity_poly.type
_entity_poly.pdbx_seq_one_letter_code
_entity_poly.pdbx_strand_id
1 'polypeptide(L)'
;MLTDKRTIRLLSVYLFTIFLVLGILLSDSNVIQASDDDVPFFAGNNGLPNVLLIFDNSDSMQDLPYPRKNGSPLRPSGWEWRRGVYVDDDGTIAENSDGSIKWDYYKYVDTDNELTLPGTTPPPIPGVGSLQSTVTSIGNARRIYDTNVDWSDSAVSSWSNFSTNYRYRLVKIVDKNGSIQYRTITDRSTGGHYWTVDSDITYDSNLEPYTYEIVAGQPGEVTYSHSNASYVCDANFDWSTIPNWSTFANTYRYKKLVVIAGTNVGESRGIYSYSASNKRWQLSSPFPQPCDHTTRYK
;
A
#
# COMPACT_ATOMS: atom_id res chain seq x y z
N MET A 1 -85.60 56.72 10.04
CA MET A 1 -84.47 55.77 10.10
C MET A 1 -84.25 55.24 8.68
N LEU A 2 -83.48 55.99 7.88
CA LEU A 2 -83.22 55.71 6.47
C LEU A 2 -81.76 55.28 6.37
N THR A 3 -81.51 53.98 6.34
CA THR A 3 -80.17 53.44 6.06
C THR A 3 -79.86 53.77 4.60
N ASP A 4 -78.91 54.67 4.38
CA ASP A 4 -78.55 55.17 3.06
C ASP A 4 -78.10 54.00 2.15
N LYS A 5 -78.79 53.85 1.01
CA LYS A 5 -78.53 52.79 0.02
C LYS A 5 -77.09 52.83 -0.51
N ARG A 6 -76.39 53.97 -0.40
CA ARG A 6 -74.97 54.08 -0.76
C ARG A 6 -74.07 53.35 0.22
N THR A 7 -74.35 53.39 1.52
CA THR A 7 -73.55 52.73 2.56
C THR A 7 -73.66 51.20 2.46
N ILE A 8 -74.85 50.67 2.11
CA ILE A 8 -75.08 49.24 1.91
C ILE A 8 -74.34 48.72 0.66
N ARG A 9 -74.28 49.51 -0.42
CA ARG A 9 -73.53 49.13 -1.63
C ARG A 9 -72.01 49.14 -1.40
N LEU A 10 -71.49 50.13 -0.68
CA LEU A 10 -70.07 50.19 -0.31
C LEU A 10 -69.66 49.02 0.59
N LEU A 11 -70.48 48.68 1.59
CA LEU A 11 -70.21 47.52 2.46
C LEU A 11 -70.25 46.20 1.70
N SER A 12 -71.18 46.04 0.76
CA SER A 12 -71.32 44.84 -0.08
C SER A 12 -70.13 44.63 -1.02
N VAL A 13 -69.63 45.70 -1.66
CA VAL A 13 -68.44 45.61 -2.51
C VAL A 13 -67.19 45.29 -1.68
N TYR A 14 -67.06 45.89 -0.49
CA TYR A 14 -65.91 45.65 0.38
C TYR A 14 -65.88 44.22 0.91
N LEU A 15 -67.04 43.69 1.35
CA LEU A 15 -67.19 42.29 1.75
C LEU A 15 -66.91 41.33 0.59
N PHE A 16 -67.43 41.61 -0.61
CA PHE A 16 -67.17 40.77 -1.79
C PHE A 16 -65.69 40.72 -2.15
N THR A 17 -64.99 41.85 -2.02
CA THR A 17 -63.54 41.92 -2.31
C THR A 17 -62.73 41.16 -1.25
N ILE A 18 -63.10 41.27 0.03
CA ILE A 18 -62.46 40.49 1.11
C ILE A 18 -62.68 38.99 0.91
N PHE A 19 -63.90 38.55 0.58
CA PHE A 19 -64.20 37.14 0.33
C PHE A 19 -63.49 36.61 -0.92
N LEU A 20 -63.33 37.43 -1.98
CA LEU A 20 -62.58 37.05 -3.17
C LEU A 20 -61.09 36.86 -2.86
N VAL A 21 -60.49 37.79 -2.11
CA VAL A 21 -59.07 37.71 -1.70
C VAL A 21 -58.83 36.56 -0.73
N LEU A 22 -59.74 36.31 0.21
CA LEU A 22 -59.67 35.14 1.11
C LEU A 22 -59.82 33.82 0.33
N GLY A 23 -60.68 33.79 -0.69
CA GLY A 23 -60.85 32.64 -1.57
C GLY A 23 -59.59 32.31 -2.37
N ILE A 24 -58.88 33.33 -2.88
CA ILE A 24 -57.61 33.15 -3.61
C ILE A 24 -56.48 32.72 -2.66
N LEU A 25 -56.41 33.31 -1.45
CA LEU A 25 -55.41 32.94 -0.44
C LEU A 25 -55.64 31.53 0.16
N LEU A 26 -56.88 31.04 0.16
CA LEU A 26 -57.23 29.68 0.59
C LEU A 26 -57.16 28.65 -0.54
N SER A 27 -57.13 29.06 -1.82
CA SER A 27 -56.90 28.14 -2.94
C SER A 27 -55.42 27.85 -3.20
N ASP A 28 -54.50 28.66 -2.66
CA ASP A 28 -53.04 28.50 -2.80
C ASP A 28 -52.38 27.73 -1.65
N SER A 29 -53.17 27.15 -0.74
CA SER A 29 -52.67 26.03 0.07
C SER A 29 -52.51 24.83 -0.85
N ASN A 30 -51.36 24.79 -1.54
CA ASN A 30 -50.74 23.56 -2.00
C ASN A 30 -50.57 22.68 -0.77
N VAL A 31 -51.63 21.97 -0.40
CA VAL A 31 -51.48 20.69 0.26
C VAL A 31 -50.68 19.89 -0.75
N ILE A 32 -49.37 19.82 -0.55
CA ILE A 32 -48.59 18.72 -1.08
C ILE A 32 -49.17 17.51 -0.34
N GLN A 33 -50.27 16.99 -0.88
CA GLN A 33 -50.64 15.62 -0.59
C GLN A 33 -49.44 14.86 -1.09
N ALA A 34 -48.72 14.22 -0.17
CA ALA A 34 -48.00 13.02 -0.55
C ALA A 34 -49.04 12.21 -1.33
N SER A 35 -48.80 12.05 -2.63
CA SER A 35 -49.26 10.86 -3.32
C SER A 35 -48.95 9.75 -2.34
N ASP A 36 -49.98 9.13 -1.75
CA ASP A 36 -49.82 7.77 -1.25
C ASP A 36 -49.39 7.02 -2.50
N ASP A 37 -48.08 6.98 -2.75
CA ASP A 37 -47.49 6.18 -3.79
C ASP A 37 -47.97 4.78 -3.47
N ASP A 38 -48.92 4.30 -4.27
CA ASP A 38 -49.41 2.94 -4.21
C ASP A 38 -48.19 2.06 -4.03
N VAL A 39 -48.06 1.43 -2.85
CA VAL A 39 -47.00 0.47 -2.60
C VAL A 39 -47.13 -0.54 -3.73
N PRO A 40 -46.11 -0.71 -4.61
CA PRO A 40 -46.30 -1.50 -5.81
C PRO A 40 -46.63 -2.93 -5.39
N PHE A 41 -47.89 -3.33 -5.57
CA PHE A 41 -48.32 -4.69 -5.27
C PHE A 41 -47.96 -5.54 -6.49
N PHE A 42 -46.94 -6.38 -6.34
CA PHE A 42 -46.62 -7.37 -7.35
C PHE A 42 -47.46 -8.62 -7.06
N ALA A 43 -48.54 -8.80 -7.82
CA ALA A 43 -49.21 -10.10 -7.89
C ALA A 43 -48.30 -11.09 -8.64
N GLY A 44 -47.38 -11.72 -7.91
CA GLY A 44 -46.54 -12.78 -8.46
C GLY A 44 -47.38 -14.02 -8.79
N ASN A 45 -47.19 -14.57 -9.99
CA ASN A 45 -47.68 -15.92 -10.27
C ASN A 45 -46.92 -16.92 -9.41
N ASN A 46 -47.62 -17.85 -8.78
CA ASN A 46 -47.00 -18.95 -8.02
C ASN A 46 -45.99 -19.69 -8.92
N GLY A 47 -44.71 -19.67 -8.53
CA GLY A 47 -43.66 -20.52 -9.13
C GLY A 47 -42.41 -19.81 -9.66
N LEU A 48 -42.33 -18.47 -9.64
CA LEU A 48 -41.11 -17.74 -10.03
C LEU A 48 -40.64 -16.83 -8.87
N PRO A 49 -39.33 -16.72 -8.60
CA PRO A 49 -38.84 -15.78 -7.60
C PRO A 49 -39.13 -14.35 -8.06
N ASN A 50 -39.93 -13.61 -7.29
CA ASN A 50 -40.06 -12.18 -7.45
C ASN A 50 -38.73 -11.55 -6.97
N VAL A 51 -37.87 -11.14 -7.90
CA VAL A 51 -36.63 -10.40 -7.57
C VAL A 51 -36.95 -8.91 -7.64
N LEU A 52 -36.89 -8.23 -6.49
CA LEU A 52 -36.93 -6.77 -6.42
C LEU A 52 -35.50 -6.22 -6.52
N LEU A 53 -35.21 -5.52 -7.62
CA LEU A 53 -33.98 -4.77 -7.82
C LEU A 53 -34.28 -3.30 -7.57
N ILE A 54 -33.80 -2.75 -6.44
CA ILE A 54 -33.86 -1.33 -6.17
C ILE A 54 -32.57 -0.69 -6.68
N PHE A 55 -32.69 0.24 -7.63
CA PHE A 55 -31.59 1.12 -8.03
C PHE A 55 -31.78 2.46 -7.33
N ASP A 56 -31.28 2.56 -6.10
CA ASP A 56 -31.28 3.83 -5.36
C ASP A 56 -30.01 4.62 -5.69
N ASN A 57 -30.17 5.74 -6.38
CA ASN A 57 -29.10 6.69 -6.70
C ASN A 57 -29.12 7.90 -5.74
N SER A 58 -29.85 7.82 -4.63
CA SER A 58 -29.93 8.89 -3.64
C SER A 58 -28.54 9.28 -3.14
N ASP A 59 -28.38 10.58 -2.89
CA ASP A 59 -27.13 11.15 -2.40
C ASP A 59 -26.69 10.52 -1.06
N SER A 60 -27.64 10.08 -0.24
CA SER A 60 -27.38 9.40 1.05
C SER A 60 -26.76 8.02 0.93
N MET A 61 -26.98 7.32 -0.20
CA MET A 61 -26.34 6.02 -0.45
C MET A 61 -24.86 6.15 -0.83
N GLN A 62 -24.38 7.39 -1.06
CA GLN A 62 -22.99 7.68 -1.37
C GLN A 62 -22.16 8.09 -0.15
N ASP A 63 -22.78 8.25 1.01
CA ASP A 63 -22.09 8.67 2.22
C ASP A 63 -21.64 7.45 3.03
N LEU A 64 -20.59 7.61 3.83
CA LEU A 64 -20.20 6.58 4.77
C LEU A 64 -21.30 6.38 5.82
N PRO A 65 -21.51 5.15 6.32
CA PRO A 65 -22.53 4.86 7.31
C PRO A 65 -22.21 5.43 8.71
N TYR A 66 -21.04 6.07 8.87
CA TYR A 66 -20.59 6.67 10.12
C TYR A 66 -20.57 8.19 9.98
N PRO A 67 -21.13 8.96 10.93
CA PRO A 67 -21.06 10.40 10.90
C PRO A 67 -19.67 10.88 11.32
N ARG A 68 -19.32 12.10 10.90
CA ARG A 68 -18.17 12.83 11.45
C ARG A 68 -18.42 13.27 12.88
N LYS A 69 -17.38 13.72 13.59
CA LYS A 69 -17.48 14.21 14.98
C LYS A 69 -18.44 15.39 15.15
N ASN A 70 -18.62 16.17 14.11
CA ASN A 70 -19.56 17.29 14.06
C ASN A 70 -20.98 16.87 13.61
N GLY A 71 -21.23 15.57 13.42
CA GLY A 71 -22.51 15.01 12.98
C GLY A 71 -22.77 15.06 11.47
N SER A 72 -21.91 15.68 10.66
CA SER A 72 -22.12 15.73 9.21
C SER A 72 -21.80 14.39 8.54
N PRO A 73 -22.51 14.01 7.47
CA PRO A 73 -22.12 12.85 6.67
C PRO A 73 -20.76 13.10 5.99
N LEU A 74 -20.06 12.01 5.64
CA LEU A 74 -18.85 12.07 4.83
C LEU A 74 -19.07 11.33 3.51
N ARG A 75 -18.99 12.06 2.41
CA ARG A 75 -18.92 11.48 1.06
C ARG A 75 -17.46 11.24 0.66
N PRO A 76 -17.02 10.00 0.47
CA PRO A 76 -15.69 9.73 -0.08
C PRO A 76 -15.58 10.26 -1.50
N SER A 77 -14.37 10.62 -1.93
CA SER A 77 -14.12 11.04 -3.31
C SER A 77 -12.92 10.32 -3.92
N GLY A 78 -12.95 10.11 -5.24
CA GLY A 78 -11.86 9.49 -5.99
C GLY A 78 -11.43 8.13 -5.44
N TRP A 79 -10.20 8.06 -4.91
CA TRP A 79 -9.61 6.82 -4.38
C TRP A 79 -10.09 6.45 -2.97
N GLU A 80 -10.77 7.35 -2.27
CA GLU A 80 -11.26 7.11 -0.90
C GLU A 80 -12.40 6.08 -0.88
N TRP A 81 -13.14 5.94 -1.99
CA TRP A 81 -14.13 4.89 -2.21
C TRP A 81 -13.61 3.45 -2.05
N ARG A 82 -12.29 3.27 -2.13
CA ARG A 82 -11.65 1.96 -1.99
C ARG A 82 -11.10 1.70 -0.59
N ARG A 83 -11.36 2.59 0.36
CA ARG A 83 -10.74 2.59 1.69
C ARG A 83 -11.79 2.46 2.77
N GLY A 84 -11.40 1.82 3.86
CA GLY A 84 -12.16 1.91 5.09
C GLY A 84 -11.94 3.23 5.80
N VAL A 85 -12.75 3.48 6.82
CA VAL A 85 -12.47 4.49 7.85
C VAL A 85 -12.26 3.79 9.18
N TYR A 86 -11.34 4.34 9.98
CA TYR A 86 -11.31 4.08 11.41
C TYR A 86 -12.53 4.75 12.06
N VAL A 87 -13.11 4.04 13.03
CA VAL A 87 -14.27 4.50 13.79
C VAL A 87 -13.83 4.56 15.25
N ASP A 88 -14.04 5.71 15.89
CA ASP A 88 -13.78 5.88 17.31
C ASP A 88 -14.83 5.09 18.13
N ASP A 89 -14.57 4.84 19.42
CA ASP A 89 -15.46 4.03 20.28
C ASP A 89 -16.88 4.62 20.39
N ASP A 90 -17.05 5.92 20.12
CA ASP A 90 -18.33 6.63 20.09
C ASP A 90 -19.13 6.42 18.79
N GLY A 91 -18.61 5.63 17.84
CA GLY A 91 -19.25 5.33 16.57
C GLY A 91 -19.06 6.40 15.49
N THR A 92 -18.28 7.46 15.76
CA THR A 92 -17.95 8.50 14.77
C THR A 92 -16.69 8.18 13.98
N ILE A 93 -16.54 8.80 12.81
CA ILE A 93 -15.32 8.67 12.00
C ILE A 93 -14.13 9.27 12.78
N ALA A 94 -13.04 8.51 12.88
CA ALA A 94 -11.83 9.00 13.49
C ALA A 94 -11.17 10.09 12.62
N GLU A 95 -10.85 11.23 13.24
CA GLU A 95 -10.24 12.39 12.58
C GLU A 95 -8.86 12.71 13.18
N ASN A 96 -7.96 13.23 12.36
CA ASN A 96 -6.70 13.83 12.80
C ASN A 96 -6.95 15.17 13.50
N SER A 97 -5.93 15.72 14.16
CA SER A 97 -6.03 16.99 14.88
C SER A 97 -6.41 18.19 14.01
N ASP A 98 -6.21 18.09 12.69
CA ASP A 98 -6.58 19.10 11.69
C ASP A 98 -7.98 18.89 11.09
N GLY A 99 -8.74 17.90 11.59
CA GLY A 99 -10.06 17.55 11.06
C GLY A 99 -10.02 16.75 9.75
N SER A 100 -8.86 16.26 9.32
CA SER A 100 -8.78 15.32 8.19
C SER A 100 -9.15 13.89 8.63
N ILE A 101 -9.68 13.09 7.70
CA ILE A 101 -10.20 11.76 7.98
C ILE A 101 -9.07 10.73 8.09
N LYS A 102 -9.12 9.89 9.13
CA LYS A 102 -8.22 8.73 9.26
C LYS A 102 -8.76 7.57 8.42
N TRP A 103 -8.29 7.50 7.18
CA TRP A 103 -8.58 6.37 6.29
C TRP A 103 -7.86 5.10 6.73
N ASP A 104 -8.59 3.99 6.77
CA ASP A 104 -8.04 2.65 6.85
C ASP A 104 -7.83 2.11 5.43
N TYR A 105 -6.59 2.27 4.95
CA TYR A 105 -6.15 1.81 3.64
C TYR A 105 -6.18 0.28 3.47
N TYR A 106 -6.39 -0.47 4.56
CA TYR A 106 -6.28 -1.92 4.61
C TYR A 106 -7.61 -2.63 4.88
N LYS A 107 -8.67 -1.91 5.26
CA LYS A 107 -9.97 -2.48 5.68
C LYS A 107 -10.59 -3.45 4.67
N TYR A 108 -10.42 -3.15 3.38
CA TYR A 108 -11.02 -3.90 2.27
C TYR A 108 -9.97 -4.49 1.33
N VAL A 109 -8.71 -4.51 1.76
CA VAL A 109 -7.69 -5.26 1.05
C VAL A 109 -7.96 -6.73 1.39
N ASP A 110 -8.49 -7.47 0.41
CA ASP A 110 -8.76 -8.91 0.50
C ASP A 110 -7.63 -9.61 1.27
N THR A 111 -7.95 -10.16 2.44
CA THR A 111 -7.00 -10.89 3.29
C THR A 111 -6.60 -12.24 2.70
N ASP A 112 -7.28 -12.70 1.64
CA ASP A 112 -7.31 -14.11 1.28
C ASP A 112 -6.53 -14.45 0.01
N ASN A 113 -6.02 -13.45 -0.73
CA ASN A 113 -5.24 -13.67 -1.94
C ASN A 113 -3.76 -13.30 -1.75
N GLU A 114 -2.97 -14.29 -1.37
CA GLU A 114 -1.52 -14.21 -1.33
C GLU A 114 -0.97 -13.93 -2.74
N LEU A 115 -0.10 -12.92 -2.86
CA LEU A 115 0.51 -12.55 -4.12
C LEU A 115 1.84 -13.28 -4.26
N THR A 116 2.00 -14.07 -5.32
CA THR A 116 3.30 -14.66 -5.65
C THR A 116 4.30 -13.58 -6.00
N LEU A 117 5.41 -13.53 -5.24
CA LEU A 117 6.51 -12.60 -5.51
C LEU A 117 7.37 -13.12 -6.67
N PRO A 118 7.52 -12.37 -7.78
CA PRO A 118 8.47 -12.73 -8.83
C PRO A 118 9.91 -12.61 -8.33
N GLY A 119 10.76 -13.57 -8.74
CA GLY A 119 12.14 -13.68 -8.29
C GLY A 119 13.16 -13.63 -9.42
N THR A 120 14.41 -13.35 -9.07
CA THR A 120 15.58 -13.39 -9.95
C THR A 120 16.72 -14.16 -9.30
N THR A 121 17.39 -14.97 -10.11
CA THR A 121 18.62 -15.65 -9.71
C THR A 121 19.83 -14.78 -10.11
N PRO A 122 20.83 -14.60 -9.24
CA PRO A 122 22.05 -13.90 -9.63
C PRO A 122 22.78 -14.69 -10.75
N PRO A 123 23.37 -14.00 -11.74
CA PRO A 123 24.22 -14.68 -12.72
C PRO A 123 25.52 -15.18 -12.07
N PRO A 124 26.22 -16.16 -12.68
CA PRO A 124 27.53 -16.61 -12.23
C PRO A 124 28.55 -15.46 -12.19
N ILE A 125 29.49 -15.54 -11.25
CA ILE A 125 30.62 -14.62 -11.14
C ILE A 125 31.47 -14.74 -12.44
N PRO A 126 31.69 -13.64 -13.18
CA PRO A 126 32.44 -13.68 -14.43
C PRO A 126 33.88 -14.12 -14.22
N GLY A 127 34.45 -14.83 -15.20
CA GLY A 127 35.78 -15.45 -15.09
C GLY A 127 35.80 -16.76 -14.28
N VAL A 128 35.01 -16.83 -13.21
CA VAL A 128 34.91 -18.02 -12.35
C VAL A 128 33.90 -19.03 -12.90
N GLY A 129 32.80 -18.55 -13.50
CA GLY A 129 31.76 -19.40 -14.08
C GLY A 129 30.85 -20.08 -13.05
N SER A 130 30.90 -19.63 -11.78
CA SER A 130 30.07 -20.16 -10.68
C SER A 130 29.65 -19.02 -9.74
N LEU A 131 28.75 -19.27 -8.78
CA LEU A 131 28.41 -18.30 -7.73
C LEU A 131 29.41 -18.26 -6.58
N GLN A 132 30.39 -19.18 -6.58
CA GLN A 132 31.39 -19.34 -5.53
C GLN A 132 32.76 -18.96 -6.06
N SER A 133 33.57 -18.31 -5.23
CA SER A 133 34.96 -18.00 -5.53
C SER A 133 35.78 -17.88 -4.24
N THR A 134 37.07 -17.58 -4.38
CA THR A 134 38.03 -17.48 -3.27
C THR A 134 38.49 -16.04 -3.10
N VAL A 135 38.59 -15.59 -1.85
CA VAL A 135 39.18 -14.29 -1.50
C VAL A 135 40.68 -14.36 -1.78
N THR A 136 41.20 -13.44 -2.59
CA THR A 136 42.60 -13.44 -3.01
C THR A 136 43.50 -12.55 -2.15
N SER A 137 42.92 -11.60 -1.40
CA SER A 137 43.66 -10.81 -0.42
C SER A 137 42.77 -10.22 0.68
N ILE A 138 43.39 -9.94 1.82
CA ILE A 138 42.73 -9.40 3.01
C ILE A 138 43.47 -8.11 3.40
N GLY A 139 43.01 -6.99 2.84
CA GLY A 139 43.60 -5.67 3.11
C GLY A 139 42.64 -4.68 3.79
N ASN A 140 41.35 -4.97 3.79
CA ASN A 140 40.32 -4.11 4.33
C ASN A 140 39.12 -4.95 4.76
N ALA A 141 38.65 -4.78 5.99
CA ALA A 141 37.57 -5.60 6.54
C ALA A 141 36.25 -5.47 5.75
N ARG A 142 36.02 -4.40 4.99
CA ARG A 142 34.76 -4.20 4.23
C ARG A 142 34.86 -4.61 2.76
N ARG A 143 35.90 -5.36 2.38
CA ARG A 143 36.17 -5.68 0.98
C ARG A 143 36.50 -7.15 0.78
N ILE A 144 35.85 -7.74 -0.20
CA ILE A 144 36.15 -9.09 -0.70
C ILE A 144 37.00 -8.90 -1.95
N TYR A 145 38.32 -9.00 -1.81
CA TYR A 145 39.22 -8.94 -2.95
C TYR A 145 39.26 -10.29 -3.67
N ASP A 146 39.14 -10.29 -4.98
CA ASP A 146 39.16 -11.52 -5.77
C ASP A 146 39.66 -11.26 -7.20
N THR A 147 40.92 -11.63 -7.47
CA THR A 147 41.52 -11.49 -8.81
C THR A 147 41.05 -12.54 -9.81
N ASN A 148 40.29 -13.56 -9.39
CA ASN A 148 39.76 -14.57 -10.30
C ASN A 148 38.48 -14.10 -11.01
N VAL A 149 37.83 -13.05 -10.49
CA VAL A 149 36.72 -12.39 -11.18
C VAL A 149 37.24 -11.67 -12.41
N ASP A 150 36.58 -11.84 -13.55
CA ASP A 150 36.79 -10.96 -14.69
C ASP A 150 36.14 -9.60 -14.42
N TRP A 151 36.91 -8.68 -13.85
CA TRP A 151 36.46 -7.31 -13.53
C TRP A 151 36.21 -6.43 -14.77
N SER A 152 36.61 -6.89 -15.96
CA SER A 152 36.34 -6.20 -17.22
C SER A 152 34.97 -6.58 -17.80
N ASP A 153 34.44 -7.75 -17.43
CA ASP A 153 33.14 -8.25 -17.88
C ASP A 153 32.03 -7.22 -17.60
N SER A 154 31.17 -6.98 -18.58
CA SER A 154 30.10 -5.98 -18.51
C SER A 154 29.11 -6.17 -17.35
N ALA A 155 28.94 -7.40 -16.83
CA ALA A 155 28.11 -7.69 -15.67
C ALA A 155 28.65 -7.03 -14.40
N VAL A 156 29.98 -6.82 -14.34
CA VAL A 156 30.67 -6.16 -13.24
C VAL A 156 31.16 -4.77 -13.65
N SER A 157 31.68 -4.53 -14.84
CA SER A 157 32.25 -3.22 -15.19
C SER A 157 31.19 -2.12 -15.34
N SER A 158 29.99 -2.43 -15.84
CA SER A 158 28.88 -1.47 -15.95
C SER A 158 28.14 -1.29 -14.62
N TRP A 159 27.98 -0.04 -14.16
CA TRP A 159 27.20 0.26 -12.94
C TRP A 159 25.78 -0.26 -13.01
N SER A 160 25.11 -0.07 -14.14
CA SER A 160 23.72 -0.53 -14.34
C SER A 160 23.61 -2.05 -14.17
N ASN A 161 24.47 -2.79 -14.87
CA ASN A 161 24.43 -4.25 -14.84
C ASN A 161 24.80 -4.79 -13.45
N PHE A 162 25.83 -4.24 -12.80
CA PHE A 162 26.16 -4.62 -11.43
C PHE A 162 25.02 -4.35 -10.46
N SER A 163 24.40 -3.15 -10.55
CA SER A 163 23.31 -2.77 -9.67
C SER A 163 22.13 -3.73 -9.80
N THR A 164 21.84 -4.18 -11.02
CA THR A 164 20.81 -5.17 -11.29
C THR A 164 21.21 -6.55 -10.75
N ASN A 165 22.40 -7.04 -11.10
CA ASN A 165 22.77 -8.44 -10.91
C ASN A 165 23.29 -8.76 -9.50
N TYR A 166 24.14 -7.90 -8.94
CA TYR A 166 24.95 -8.21 -7.75
C TYR A 166 24.70 -7.29 -6.56
N ARG A 167 24.41 -6.01 -6.78
CA ARG A 167 24.19 -5.07 -5.67
C ARG A 167 23.00 -5.51 -4.82
N TYR A 168 23.18 -5.40 -3.52
CA TYR A 168 22.32 -5.84 -2.44
C TYR A 168 22.06 -7.34 -2.36
N ARG A 169 22.76 -8.18 -3.14
CA ARG A 169 22.73 -9.63 -2.94
C ARG A 169 23.47 -9.99 -1.67
N LEU A 170 22.96 -11.03 -1.01
CA LEU A 170 23.60 -11.63 0.15
C LEU A 170 24.79 -12.47 -0.31
N VAL A 171 25.88 -12.41 0.44
CA VAL A 171 27.07 -13.24 0.26
C VAL A 171 27.32 -14.01 1.54
N LYS A 172 27.64 -15.28 1.38
CA LYS A 172 28.11 -16.16 2.44
C LYS A 172 29.62 -16.26 2.32
N ILE A 173 30.35 -15.88 3.35
CA ILE A 173 31.80 -15.95 3.43
C ILE A 173 32.15 -17.07 4.41
N VAL A 174 33.05 -17.97 4.02
CA VAL A 174 33.44 -19.13 4.81
C VAL A 174 34.94 -19.15 4.98
N ASP A 175 35.42 -19.26 6.21
CA ASP A 175 36.85 -19.42 6.50
C ASP A 175 37.30 -20.88 6.34
N LYS A 176 38.61 -21.15 6.46
CA LYS A 176 39.14 -22.52 6.32
C LYS A 176 38.64 -23.52 7.36
N ASN A 177 38.13 -23.03 8.49
CA ASN A 177 37.57 -23.85 9.59
C ASN A 177 36.06 -24.07 9.42
N GLY A 178 35.44 -23.47 8.40
CA GLY A 178 34.00 -23.57 8.15
C GLY A 178 33.15 -22.53 8.91
N SER A 179 33.76 -21.52 9.54
CA SER A 179 33.00 -20.43 10.17
C SER A 179 32.32 -19.58 9.10
N ILE A 180 31.04 -19.28 9.30
CA ILE A 180 30.20 -18.62 8.29
C ILE A 180 29.89 -17.20 8.73
N GLN A 181 30.04 -16.25 7.80
CA GLN A 181 29.63 -14.86 7.95
C GLN A 181 28.77 -14.46 6.75
N TYR A 182 27.69 -13.71 6.99
CA TYR A 182 26.82 -13.19 5.94
C TYR A 182 26.98 -11.68 5.79
N ARG A 183 27.11 -11.21 4.55
CA ARG A 183 27.26 -9.80 4.21
C ARG A 183 26.43 -9.45 2.99
N THR A 184 26.19 -8.17 2.76
CA THR A 184 25.50 -7.67 1.58
C THR A 184 26.49 -6.92 0.69
N ILE A 185 26.50 -7.21 -0.60
CA ILE A 185 27.28 -6.43 -1.57
C ILE A 185 26.64 -5.05 -1.73
N THR A 186 27.35 -3.97 -1.42
CA THR A 186 26.84 -2.61 -1.57
C THR A 186 27.45 -1.87 -2.76
N ASP A 187 28.68 -2.23 -3.11
CA ASP A 187 29.48 -1.58 -4.16
C ASP A 187 30.59 -2.50 -4.67
N ARG A 188 31.44 -2.00 -5.57
CA ARG A 188 32.62 -2.70 -6.10
C ARG A 188 33.69 -1.72 -6.59
N SER A 189 34.88 -2.23 -6.86
CA SER A 189 35.91 -1.51 -7.60
C SER A 189 36.52 -2.39 -8.68
N THR A 190 36.37 -1.99 -9.94
CA THR A 190 36.98 -2.67 -11.08
C THR A 190 38.50 -2.47 -11.13
N GLY A 191 39.01 -1.29 -10.76
CA GLY A 191 40.46 -1.06 -10.67
C GLY A 191 41.11 -1.68 -9.44
N GLY A 192 40.34 -1.84 -8.36
CA GLY A 192 40.82 -2.43 -7.10
C GLY A 192 40.59 -3.93 -6.96
N HIS A 193 39.82 -4.54 -7.87
CA HIS A 193 39.46 -5.97 -7.87
C HIS A 193 38.77 -6.43 -6.57
N TYR A 194 37.75 -5.71 -6.12
CA TYR A 194 37.00 -6.09 -4.94
C TYR A 194 35.50 -5.76 -4.98
N TRP A 195 34.72 -6.55 -4.26
CA TRP A 195 33.36 -6.21 -3.82
C TRP A 195 33.43 -5.44 -2.51
N THR A 196 32.57 -4.43 -2.33
CA THR A 196 32.39 -3.75 -1.03
C THR A 196 31.15 -4.29 -0.34
N VAL A 197 31.24 -4.48 0.97
CA VAL A 197 30.13 -4.97 1.79
C VAL A 197 29.64 -3.99 2.85
N ASP A 198 28.43 -4.25 3.35
CA ASP A 198 27.68 -3.46 4.30
C ASP A 198 28.26 -3.38 5.72
N SER A 199 29.05 -4.37 6.13
CA SER A 199 29.68 -4.43 7.45
C SER A 199 31.03 -5.15 7.42
N ASP A 200 31.85 -4.88 8.44
CA ASP A 200 33.21 -5.42 8.54
C ASP A 200 33.19 -6.95 8.59
N ILE A 201 34.00 -7.59 7.77
CA ILE A 201 34.28 -9.02 7.74
C ILE A 201 35.37 -9.28 8.77
N THR A 202 35.14 -10.25 9.63
CA THR A 202 36.19 -10.70 10.55
C THR A 202 37.13 -11.59 9.77
N TYR A 203 38.36 -11.13 9.60
CA TYR A 203 39.43 -11.88 8.99
C TYR A 203 40.48 -12.24 10.02
N ASP A 204 40.87 -13.51 10.03
CA ASP A 204 42.01 -14.04 10.76
C ASP A 204 43.01 -14.60 9.74
N SER A 205 44.24 -14.09 9.76
CA SER A 205 45.32 -14.52 8.86
C SER A 205 45.69 -15.99 9.06
N ASN A 206 45.44 -16.54 10.26
CA ASN A 206 45.60 -17.96 10.51
C ASN A 206 44.50 -18.79 9.85
N LEU A 207 43.41 -18.20 9.37
CA LEU A 207 42.23 -18.89 8.82
C LEU A 207 42.09 -18.75 7.30
N GLU A 208 43.12 -18.26 6.61
CA GLU A 208 43.19 -18.22 5.14
C GLU A 208 43.39 -19.62 4.53
N PRO A 209 42.81 -19.92 3.34
CA PRO A 209 42.01 -19.03 2.49
C PRO A 209 40.52 -18.99 2.86
N TYR A 210 39.86 -17.86 2.58
CA TYR A 210 38.41 -17.68 2.69
C TYR A 210 37.75 -17.92 1.32
N THR A 211 36.60 -18.58 1.31
CA THR A 211 35.72 -18.63 0.13
C THR A 211 34.52 -17.72 0.34
N TYR A 212 33.89 -17.32 -0.76
CA TYR A 212 32.61 -16.64 -0.71
C TYR A 212 31.67 -17.15 -1.79
N GLU A 213 30.38 -17.06 -1.51
CA GLU A 213 29.29 -17.43 -2.39
C GLU A 213 28.29 -16.29 -2.47
N ILE A 214 27.91 -15.87 -3.68
CA ILE A 214 26.73 -15.01 -3.88
C ILE A 214 25.50 -15.91 -3.76
N VAL A 215 24.71 -15.72 -2.70
CA VAL A 215 23.62 -16.63 -2.34
C VAL A 215 22.47 -16.51 -3.33
N ALA A 216 22.09 -17.62 -3.96
CA ALA A 216 20.90 -17.74 -4.79
C ALA A 216 19.64 -17.91 -3.90
N GLY A 217 19.24 -16.82 -3.25
CA GLY A 217 18.03 -16.80 -2.41
C GLY A 217 16.72 -16.72 -3.21
N GLN A 218 15.62 -16.74 -2.49
CA GLN A 218 14.26 -16.60 -3.06
C GLN A 218 13.73 -15.17 -2.87
N PRO A 219 12.77 -14.70 -3.68
CA PRO A 219 12.01 -13.50 -3.34
C PRO A 219 11.27 -13.72 -2.01
N GLY A 220 11.11 -12.67 -1.21
CA GLY A 220 10.61 -12.79 0.17
C GLY A 220 11.72 -12.96 1.21
N GLU A 221 13.00 -12.94 0.81
CA GLU A 221 14.14 -13.03 1.71
C GLU A 221 14.82 -11.67 1.83
N VAL A 222 15.01 -11.17 3.06
CA VAL A 222 15.73 -9.92 3.26
C VAL A 222 17.21 -10.12 2.96
N THR A 223 17.75 -9.34 2.03
CA THR A 223 19.14 -9.45 1.56
C THR A 223 20.04 -8.31 2.03
N TYR A 224 19.45 -7.29 2.66
CA TYR A 224 20.18 -6.16 3.22
C TYR A 224 19.50 -5.63 4.49
N SER A 225 20.22 -5.70 5.61
CA SER A 225 19.77 -5.15 6.90
C SER A 225 19.89 -3.62 6.91
N HIS A 226 18.78 -2.93 6.63
CA HIS A 226 18.71 -1.48 6.65
C HIS A 226 18.39 -0.97 8.06
N SER A 227 19.09 0.04 8.58
CA SER A 227 18.88 0.55 9.96
C SER A 227 17.48 1.12 10.22
N ASN A 228 16.83 1.68 9.19
CA ASN A 228 15.44 2.12 9.24
C ASN A 228 14.45 0.94 9.14
N ALA A 229 13.69 0.69 10.22
CA ALA A 229 12.70 -0.37 10.33
C ALA A 229 11.43 -0.19 9.45
N SER A 230 11.32 0.93 8.73
CA SER A 230 10.29 1.13 7.70
C SER A 230 10.71 0.59 6.32
N TYR A 231 11.89 -0.02 6.19
CA TYR A 231 12.38 -0.57 4.93
C TYR A 231 12.65 -2.07 5.02
N VAL A 232 12.26 -2.78 3.97
CA VAL A 232 12.56 -4.20 3.78
C VAL A 232 13.28 -4.32 2.44
N CYS A 233 14.56 -4.70 2.47
CA CYS A 233 15.39 -4.78 1.27
C CYS A 233 15.52 -6.23 0.81
N ASP A 234 15.19 -6.49 -0.45
CA ASP A 234 15.18 -7.82 -1.04
C ASP A 234 15.70 -7.72 -2.48
N ALA A 235 16.92 -8.19 -2.69
CA ALA A 235 17.54 -8.20 -4.01
C ALA A 235 17.17 -9.40 -4.88
N ASN A 236 16.47 -10.39 -4.31
CA ASN A 236 16.00 -11.56 -5.01
C ASN A 236 14.66 -11.30 -5.70
N PHE A 237 13.84 -10.38 -5.19
CA PHE A 237 12.66 -9.87 -5.89
C PHE A 237 13.01 -9.29 -7.26
N ASP A 238 12.21 -9.61 -8.28
CA ASP A 238 12.35 -9.03 -9.61
C ASP A 238 11.75 -7.61 -9.68
N TRP A 239 12.59 -6.63 -9.35
CA TRP A 239 12.21 -5.21 -9.40
C TRP A 239 11.87 -4.69 -10.79
N SER A 240 12.22 -5.42 -11.87
CA SER A 240 11.84 -5.03 -13.23
C SER A 240 10.34 -5.21 -13.49
N THR A 241 9.67 -6.05 -12.70
CA THR A 241 8.21 -6.23 -12.73
C THR A 241 7.42 -5.02 -12.23
N ILE A 242 8.10 -4.01 -11.68
CA ILE A 242 7.51 -2.74 -11.23
C ILE A 242 8.10 -1.56 -12.02
N PRO A 243 7.84 -1.49 -13.34
CA PRO A 243 8.49 -0.53 -14.22
C PRO A 243 8.05 0.92 -13.96
N ASN A 244 6.90 1.12 -13.33
CA ASN A 244 6.35 2.44 -13.05
C ASN A 244 5.40 2.42 -11.84
N TRP A 245 5.03 3.62 -11.40
CA TRP A 245 4.13 3.84 -10.28
C TRP A 245 2.74 3.23 -10.46
N SER A 246 2.20 3.21 -11.68
CA SER A 246 0.86 2.65 -11.94
C SER A 246 0.85 1.14 -11.67
N THR A 247 1.85 0.41 -12.17
CA THR A 247 2.02 -1.01 -11.87
C THR A 247 2.17 -1.26 -10.37
N PHE A 248 2.98 -0.46 -9.68
CA PHE A 248 3.12 -0.56 -8.23
C PHE A 248 1.78 -0.33 -7.49
N ALA A 249 1.08 0.76 -7.83
CA ALA A 249 -0.12 1.19 -7.15
C ALA A 249 -1.27 0.18 -7.27
N ASN A 250 -1.38 -0.47 -8.44
CA ASN A 250 -2.44 -1.44 -8.70
C ASN A 250 -2.12 -2.84 -8.15
N THR A 251 -0.83 -3.22 -8.09
CA THR A 251 -0.44 -4.59 -7.73
C THR A 251 0.02 -4.73 -6.29
N TYR A 252 0.79 -3.77 -5.74
CA TYR A 252 1.49 -3.93 -4.46
C TYR A 252 1.10 -2.91 -3.40
N ARG A 253 0.77 -1.68 -3.79
CA ARG A 253 0.46 -0.61 -2.82
C ARG A 253 -0.74 -1.00 -1.98
N TYR A 254 -0.62 -0.77 -0.67
CA TYR A 254 -1.59 -1.12 0.35
C TYR A 254 -1.81 -2.63 0.58
N LYS A 255 -1.08 -3.52 -0.11
CA LYS A 255 -0.95 -4.90 0.36
C LYS A 255 -0.11 -4.95 1.64
N LYS A 256 -0.27 -6.00 2.42
CA LYS A 256 0.53 -6.23 3.63
C LYS A 256 1.72 -7.10 3.29
N LEU A 257 2.89 -6.67 3.73
CA LEU A 257 4.07 -7.53 3.87
C LEU A 257 3.94 -8.24 5.20
N VAL A 258 3.90 -9.58 5.18
CA VAL A 258 3.71 -10.42 6.37
C VAL A 258 5.00 -11.16 6.65
N VAL A 259 5.56 -11.00 7.85
CA VAL A 259 6.79 -11.66 8.25
C VAL A 259 6.48 -13.07 8.75
N ILE A 260 7.04 -14.07 8.07
CA ILE A 260 6.77 -15.50 8.31
C ILE A 260 7.90 -16.22 9.05
N ALA A 261 9.11 -15.65 9.09
CA ALA A 261 10.22 -16.18 9.88
C ALA A 261 11.26 -15.10 10.20
N GLY A 262 12.09 -15.35 11.21
CA GLY A 262 13.20 -14.48 11.62
C GLY A 262 12.76 -13.27 12.43
N THR A 263 13.53 -12.19 12.35
CA THR A 263 13.26 -10.94 13.05
C THR A 263 11.90 -10.35 12.64
N ASN A 264 11.09 -9.99 13.63
CA ASN A 264 9.69 -9.52 13.52
C ASN A 264 8.67 -10.58 13.09
N VAL A 265 8.92 -11.88 13.25
CA VAL A 265 7.95 -12.94 12.91
C VAL A 265 6.57 -12.71 13.52
N GLY A 266 5.52 -12.89 12.71
CA GLY A 266 4.13 -12.64 13.09
C GLY A 266 3.67 -11.20 12.89
N GLU A 267 4.59 -10.25 12.67
CA GLU A 267 4.25 -8.88 12.34
C GLU A 267 3.84 -8.75 10.87
N SER A 268 3.02 -7.74 10.58
CA SER A 268 2.73 -7.32 9.21
C SER A 268 2.68 -5.81 9.09
N ARG A 269 3.09 -5.28 7.94
CA ARG A 269 3.06 -3.84 7.66
C ARG A 269 2.58 -3.62 6.24
N GLY A 270 1.75 -2.60 6.06
CA GLY A 270 1.28 -2.25 4.74
C GLY A 270 2.35 -1.58 3.89
N ILE A 271 2.40 -1.92 2.62
CA ILE A 271 3.36 -1.39 1.65
C ILE A 271 2.87 -0.02 1.16
N TYR A 272 3.68 1.02 1.37
CA TYR A 272 3.34 2.40 1.03
C TYR A 272 4.04 2.88 -0.25
N SER A 273 5.32 2.54 -0.42
CA SER A 273 6.14 2.93 -1.56
C SER A 273 7.23 1.87 -1.82
N TYR A 274 8.09 2.11 -2.80
CA TYR A 274 9.20 1.23 -3.14
C TYR A 274 10.38 2.02 -3.71
N SER A 275 11.54 1.38 -3.80
CA SER A 275 12.68 1.88 -4.57
C SER A 275 13.36 0.71 -5.27
N ALA A 276 13.15 0.59 -6.58
CA ALA A 276 13.76 -0.46 -7.40
C ALA A 276 15.30 -0.37 -7.38
N SER A 277 15.87 0.84 -7.44
CA SER A 277 17.33 1.04 -7.39
C SER A 277 17.95 0.67 -6.04
N ASN A 278 17.21 0.83 -4.95
CA ASN A 278 17.63 0.40 -3.61
C ASN A 278 17.11 -0.99 -3.23
N LYS A 279 16.41 -1.67 -4.15
CA LYS A 279 15.82 -2.99 -3.99
C LYS A 279 15.04 -3.14 -2.68
N ARG A 280 14.16 -2.17 -2.39
CA ARG A 280 13.44 -2.12 -1.11
C ARG A 280 11.98 -1.74 -1.23
N TRP A 281 11.19 -2.35 -0.35
CA TRP A 281 9.86 -1.91 0.01
C TRP A 281 9.95 -0.80 1.06
N GLN A 282 9.03 0.16 1.00
CA GLN A 282 8.81 1.13 2.05
C GLN A 282 7.44 0.89 2.68
N LEU A 283 7.47 0.72 4.00
CA LEU A 283 6.31 0.42 4.82
C LEU A 283 5.61 1.69 5.27
N SER A 284 4.30 1.59 5.47
CA SER A 284 3.44 2.64 6.02
C SER A 284 3.75 2.97 7.48
N SER A 285 4.24 1.99 8.24
CA SER A 285 4.75 2.15 9.60
C SER A 285 5.94 1.21 9.84
N PRO A 286 6.86 1.55 10.74
CA PRO A 286 8.02 0.74 11.02
C PRO A 286 7.65 -0.58 11.71
N PHE A 287 8.44 -1.63 11.46
CA PHE A 287 8.48 -2.81 12.33
C PHE A 287 9.09 -2.47 13.70
N PRO A 288 8.88 -3.31 14.75
CA PRO A 288 9.49 -3.10 16.06
C PRO A 288 11.02 -3.04 16.01
N GLN A 289 11.62 -3.84 15.11
CA GLN A 289 13.05 -3.86 14.86
C GLN A 289 13.33 -3.79 13.36
N PRO A 290 14.50 -3.31 12.93
CA PRO A 290 14.89 -3.41 11.53
C PRO A 290 15.01 -4.86 11.08
N CYS A 291 14.52 -5.18 9.88
CA CYS A 291 14.61 -6.54 9.33
C CYS A 291 16.06 -6.88 8.96
N ASP A 292 16.46 -8.13 9.20
CA ASP A 292 17.82 -8.62 8.94
C ASP A 292 17.80 -9.83 8.00
N HIS A 293 18.97 -10.43 7.73
CA HIS A 293 19.10 -11.54 6.78
C HIS A 293 18.37 -12.84 7.20
N THR A 294 17.86 -12.92 8.43
CA THR A 294 17.02 -14.03 8.89
C THR A 294 15.54 -13.80 8.59
N THR A 295 15.13 -12.54 8.36
CA THR A 295 13.74 -12.19 8.07
C THR A 295 13.28 -12.80 6.75
N ARG A 296 12.11 -13.45 6.79
CA ARG A 296 11.38 -13.98 5.63
C ARG A 296 9.99 -13.38 5.61
N TYR A 297 9.54 -12.96 4.43
CA TYR A 297 8.24 -12.34 4.24
C TYR A 297 7.51 -12.86 3.01
N LYS A 298 6.22 -12.58 2.98
CA LYS A 298 5.33 -12.75 1.84
C LYS A 298 4.43 -11.55 1.67
#